data_AF-A0A0E0IRS5-F1
#
_entry.id   AF-A0A0E0IRS5-F1
#
_cell.length_a   1.000
_cell.length_b   1.000
_cell.length_c   1.000
_cell.angle_alpha   90.00
_cell.angle_beta   90.00
_cell.angle_gamma   90.00
#
_symmetry.space_group_name_H-M   'P 1'
#
loop_
_entity.id
_entity.type
_entity.pdbx_description
1 polymer ?
#
loop_
_entity_poly.entity_id
_entity_poly.type
_entity_poly.pdbx_seq_one_letter_code
_entity_poly.pdbx_strand_id
1 'polypeptide(L)' 'MEMGMNSVQPNAQFPVPHKSLSLDINGNKTDIVISKYEDNFMVMVTQIGCMGTILAASHYY' A
#
# COMPACT_ATOMS: atom_id res chain seq x y z
N MET A 1 -21.95 19.21 -25.15
CA MET A 1 -20.53 18.84 -25.33
C MET A 1 -20.10 18.15 -24.07
N GLU A 2 -20.11 16.82 -24.10
CA GLU A 2 -19.77 15.96 -22.98
C GLU A 2 -18.24 15.82 -22.96
N MET A 3 -17.56 16.50 -22.03
CA MET A 3 -16.13 16.29 -21.83
C MET A 3 -15.96 14.96 -21.11
N GLY A 4 -15.66 13.91 -21.88
CA GLY A 4 -15.21 12.65 -21.34
C GLY A 4 -13.94 12.86 -20.52
N MET A 5 -14.08 12.88 -19.20
CA MET A 5 -12.96 12.76 -18.26
C MET A 5 -12.44 11.33 -18.26
N ASN A 6 -11.87 10.91 -19.39
CA ASN A 6 -10.87 9.85 -19.39
C ASN A 6 -9.53 10.51 -19.07
N SER A 7 -9.35 10.93 -17.81
CA SER A 7 -8.01 11.12 -17.29
C SER A 7 -7.38 9.74 -17.16
N VAL A 8 -6.81 9.24 -18.25
CA VAL A 8 -5.77 8.22 -18.19
C VAL A 8 -4.67 8.84 -17.34
N GLN A 9 -4.68 8.51 -16.04
CA GLN A 9 -3.56 8.85 -15.18
C GLN A 9 -2.34 8.20 -15.83
N PRO A 10 -1.24 8.95 -16.07
CA PRO A 10 0.01 8.30 -16.44
C PRO A 10 0.24 7.22 -15.40
N ASN A 11 0.49 6.00 -15.85
CA ASN A 11 0.66 4.78 -15.07
C ASN A 11 1.60 5.07 -13.88
N ALA A 12 1.05 5.61 -12.79
CA ALA A 12 1.81 6.22 -11.70
C ALA A 12 2.25 5.06 -10.83
N GLN A 13 3.19 4.31 -11.38
CA GLN A 13 3.77 3.18 -10.74
C GLN A 13 4.46 3.70 -9.49
N PHE A 14 4.05 3.15 -8.35
CA PHE A 14 4.59 3.51 -7.05
C PHE A 14 6.13 3.59 -7.14
N PRO A 15 6.76 4.63 -6.60
CA PRO A 15 8.16 4.98 -6.92
C PRO A 15 9.18 3.97 -6.42
N VAL A 16 8.75 2.92 -5.72
CA VAL A 16 9.59 1.82 -5.24
C VAL A 16 8.98 0.45 -5.56
N PRO A 17 9.81 -0.60 -5.66
CA PRO A 17 9.32 -1.96 -5.79
C PRO A 17 8.37 -2.31 -4.64
N HIS A 18 7.20 -2.83 -5.00
CA HIS A 18 6.20 -3.21 -4.02
C HIS A 18 5.41 -4.44 -4.48
N LYS A 19 4.79 -5.10 -3.51
CA LYS A 19 3.77 -6.12 -3.73
C LYS A 19 2.52 -5.73 -2.97
N SER A 20 1.38 -5.90 -3.60
CA SER A 20 0.06 -5.71 -3.00
C SER A 20 -0.72 -7.00 -3.04
N LEU A 21 -1.44 -7.32 -1.96
CA LEU A 21 -2.42 -8.38 -1.95
C LEU A 21 -3.61 -7.99 -1.09
N SER A 22 -4.77 -8.54 -1.42
CA SER A 22 -6.00 -8.40 -0.65
C SER A 22 -6.44 -9.78 -0.19
N LEU A 23 -6.70 -9.94 1.11
CA LEU A 23 -7.14 -11.18 1.73
C LEU A 23 -8.37 -10.93 2.59
N ASP A 24 -9.21 -11.95 2.77
CA ASP A 24 -10.17 -11.95 3.86
C ASP A 24 -9.48 -12.49 5.12
N ILE A 25 -9.43 -11.68 6.18
CA ILE A 25 -8.90 -12.07 7.48
C ILE A 25 -10.00 -11.85 8.50
N ASN A 26 -10.49 -12.96 9.08
CA ASN A 26 -11.58 -12.97 10.05
C ASN A 26 -12.86 -12.27 9.52
N GLY A 27 -13.22 -12.49 8.25
CA GLY A 27 -14.41 -11.88 7.64
C GLY A 27 -14.23 -10.42 7.23
N ASN A 28 -13.01 -9.88 7.32
CA ASN A 28 -12.71 -8.50 6.94
C ASN A 28 -11.73 -8.47 5.77
N LYS A 29 -12.10 -7.75 4.71
CA LYS A 29 -11.17 -7.42 3.63
C LYS A 29 -9.98 -6.65 4.21
N THR A 30 -8.82 -7.24 4.08
CA THR A 30 -7.55 -6.71 4.55
C THR A 30 -6.64 -6.51 3.36
N ASP A 31 -6.23 -5.27 3.13
CA ASP A 31 -5.31 -4.91 2.07
C ASP A 31 -3.89 -4.78 2.67
N ILE A 32 -2.94 -5.46 2.04
CA ILE A 32 -1.54 -5.52 2.46
C ILE A 32 -0.67 -4.97 1.34
N VAL A 33 0.19 -4.01 1.65
CA VAL A 33 1.22 -3.49 0.75
C VAL A 33 2.58 -3.64 1.40
N ILE A 34 3.51 -4.29 0.70
CA ILE A 34 4.89 -4.44 1.11
C ILE A 34 5.75 -3.68 0.11
N SER A 35 6.46 -2.64 0.58
CA SER A 35 7.32 -1.79 -0.24
C SER A 35 8.77 -1.91 0.23
N LYS A 36 9.69 -2.08 -0.73
CA LYS A 36 11.12 -2.19 -0.44
C LYS A 36 11.80 -0.84 -0.65
N TYR A 37 12.52 -0.37 0.37
CA TYR A 37 13.44 0.75 0.29
C TYR A 37 14.89 0.23 0.41
N GLU A 38 15.86 1.13 0.42
CA GLU A 38 17.28 0.78 0.49
C GLU A 38 17.63 0.05 1.79
N ASP A 39 17.29 0.65 2.94
CA ASP A 39 17.65 0.12 4.27
C ASP A 39 16.49 -0.54 5.02
N ASN A 40 15.26 -0.33 4.56
CA ASN A 40 14.06 -0.76 5.28
C ASN A 40 13.01 -1.28 4.31
N PHE A 41 12.04 -2.01 4.85
CA PHE A 41 10.80 -2.33 4.14
C PHE A 41 9.62 -1.77 4.93
N MET A 42 8.64 -1.24 4.21
CA MET A 42 7.38 -0.80 4.78
C MET A 42 6.33 -1.87 4.57
N VAL A 43 5.64 -2.25 5.63
CA VAL A 43 4.45 -3.09 5.56
C VAL A 43 3.25 -2.25 5.98
N MET A 44 2.33 -2.00 5.06
CA MET A 44 1.03 -1.44 5.37
C MET A 44 0.02 -2.56 5.41
N VAL A 45 -0.73 -2.65 6.51
CA VAL A 45 -1.87 -3.55 6.67
C VAL A 45 -3.06 -2.69 7.04
N THR A 46 -4.05 -2.61 6.15
CA THR A 46 -5.25 -1.80 6.40
C THR A 46 -6.50 -2.65 6.28
N GLN A 47 -7.35 -2.51 7.29
CA GLN A 47 -8.76 -2.85 7.20
C GLN A 47 -9.52 -1.53 7.12
N ILE A 48 -10.66 -1.52 6.43
CA ILE A 48 -11.59 -0.37 6.33
C ILE A 48 -10.98 0.95 5.81
N GLY A 49 -9.80 0.91 5.17
CA GLY A 49 -9.15 2.08 4.56
C GLY A 49 -8.52 3.05 5.57
N CYS A 50 -8.28 2.61 6.81
CA CYS A 50 -7.66 3.43 7.85
C CYS A 50 -6.13 3.24 7.90
N MET A 51 -5.40 4.26 8.37
CA MET A 51 -3.93 4.20 8.53
C MET A 51 -3.50 3.26 9.68
N GLY A 52 -4.29 3.19 10.75
CA GLY A 52 -3.97 2.38 11.93
C GLY A 52 -2.82 2.98 12.77
N THR A 53 -1.95 2.12 13.28
CA THR A 53 -0.78 2.50 14.09
C THR A 53 0.50 2.37 13.26
N ILE A 54 1.41 3.34 13.39
CA ILE A 54 2.74 3.27 12.78
C ILE A 54 3.71 2.68 13.79
N LEU A 55 4.41 1.61 13.40
CA LEU A 55 5.46 0.99 14.20
C LEU A 55 6.77 1.02 13.42
N ALA A 56 7.85 1.42 14.10
CA ALA A 56 9.20 1.33 13.58
C ALA A 56 9.95 0.23 14.35
N ALA A 57 10.45 -0.76 13.62
CA ALA A 57 11.30 -1.81 14.16
C ALA A 57 12.67 -1.70 13.47
N SER A 58 13.70 -1.52 14.27
CA SER A 58 15.08 -1.35 13.81
C SER A 58 15.95 -2.34 14.56
N HIS A 59 16.87 -2.99 13.86
CA HIS A 59 17.85 -3.87 14.48
C HIS A 59 19.07 -3.05 14.87
N TYR A 60 19.35 -2.94 16.18
CA TYR A 60 20.54 -2.28 16.70
C TYR A 60 21.52 -3.32 17.23
N TYR A 61 22.66 -3.45 16.56
CA TYR A 61 23.89 -4.08 17.06
C TYR A 61 25.07 -3.20 16.66
#